data_AF-T1D0C9-F1
#
_entry.id   AF-T1D0C9-F1
#
_cell.length_a   1.000
_cell.length_b   1.000
_cell.length_c   1.000
_cell.angle_alpha   90.00
_cell.angle_beta   90.00
_cell.angle_gamma   90.00
#
_symmetry.space_group_name_H-M   'P 1'
#
loop_
_entity.id
_entity.type
_entity.pdbx_description
1 polymer ?
#
loop_
_entity_poly.entity_id
_entity_poly.type
_entity_poly.pdbx_seq_one_letter_code
_entity_poly.pdbx_strand_id
1 'polypeptide(L)'
;MGARQTIQINIERLQYLLDLFKMDELRLKSIIEPKLKKSIDFTQPINIGTLVEIDKIFNRGLDFYTNPNPINKANSSLLFGLY
;
A
#
# COMPACT_ATOMS: atom_id res chain seq x y z
N MET A 1 7.98 7.36 -26.56
CA MET A 1 7.33 7.75 -25.30
C MET A 1 6.76 6.50 -24.66
N GLY A 2 7.37 5.99 -23.58
CA GLY A 2 6.83 4.81 -22.88
C GLY A 2 5.55 5.19 -22.15
N ALA A 3 4.45 4.48 -22.42
CA ALA A 3 3.21 4.64 -21.67
C ALA A 3 3.50 4.45 -20.18
N ARG A 4 3.14 5.44 -19.34
CA ARG A 4 3.21 5.29 -17.89
C ARG A 4 2.19 4.22 -17.51
N GLN A 5 2.64 3.00 -17.27
CA GLN A 5 1.78 1.92 -16.80
C GLN A 5 1.13 2.33 -15.48
N THR A 6 -0.20 2.38 -15.48
CA THR A 6 -1.02 2.58 -14.29
C THR A 6 -1.58 1.24 -13.84
N ILE A 7 -1.68 1.07 -12.52
CA ILE A 7 -1.98 -0.16 -11.83
C ILE A 7 -3.12 0.15 -10.87
N GLN A 8 -4.22 -0.60 -11.00
CA GLN A 8 -5.27 -0.59 -9.98
C GLN A 8 -4.79 -1.40 -8.79
N ILE A 9 -4.79 -0.79 -7.61
CA ILE A 9 -4.49 -1.48 -6.35
C ILE A 9 -5.77 -2.03 -5.72
N ASN A 10 -5.61 -3.08 -4.92
CA ASN A 10 -6.59 -3.56 -3.98
C ASN A 10 -6.52 -2.69 -2.70
N ILE A 11 -7.49 -1.78 -2.54
CA ILE A 11 -7.54 -0.83 -1.43
C ILE A 11 -7.68 -1.53 -0.08
N GLU A 12 -8.41 -2.65 -0.01
CA GLU A 12 -8.58 -3.39 1.25
C GLU A 12 -7.23 -3.91 1.78
N ARG A 13 -6.31 -4.22 0.87
CA ARG A 13 -4.95 -4.65 1.22
C ARG A 13 -4.08 -3.54 1.73
N LEU A 14 -4.19 -2.35 1.14
CA LEU A 14 -3.53 -1.17 1.66
C LEU A 14 -4.09 -0.82 3.05
N GLN A 15 -5.42 -0.82 3.21
CA GLN A 15 -6.09 -0.58 4.49
C GLN A 15 -5.67 -1.57 5.58
N TYR A 16 -5.51 -2.85 5.23
CA TYR A 16 -5.00 -3.85 6.16
C TYR A 16 -3.58 -3.54 6.64
N LEU A 17 -2.69 -3.07 5.76
CA LEU A 17 -1.34 -2.66 6.17
C LEU A 17 -1.37 -1.40 7.02
N LEU A 18 -2.22 -0.43 6.68
CA LEU A 18 -2.42 0.76 7.48
C LEU A 18 -2.86 0.41 8.92
N ASP A 19 -3.85 -0.49 9.07
CA ASP A 19 -4.30 -1.00 10.36
C ASP A 19 -3.19 -1.72 11.13
N LEU A 20 -2.48 -2.65 10.46
CA LEU A 20 -1.40 -3.43 11.05
C LEU A 20 -0.26 -2.55 11.61
N PHE A 21 0.05 -1.46 10.93
CA PHE A 21 1.11 -0.52 11.32
C PHE A 21 0.59 0.65 12.17
N LYS A 22 -0.70 0.66 12.55
CA LYS A 22 -1.36 1.75 13.28
C LYS A 22 -1.09 3.11 12.63
N MET A 23 -1.24 3.14 11.30
CA MET A 23 -0.97 4.28 10.42
C MET A 23 -2.24 4.62 9.65
N ASP A 24 -2.62 5.89 9.60
CA ASP A 24 -3.72 6.34 8.74
C ASP A 24 -3.23 6.74 7.33
N GLU A 25 -4.18 6.91 6.41
CA GLU A 25 -3.88 7.25 5.02
C GLU A 25 -3.16 8.60 4.87
N LEU A 26 -3.51 9.62 5.66
CA LEU A 26 -2.88 10.94 5.59
C LEU A 26 -1.42 10.84 6.02
N ARG A 27 -1.13 10.05 7.05
CA ARG A 27 0.23 9.77 7.49
C ARG A 27 1.03 9.06 6.39
N LEU A 28 0.48 8.06 5.72
CA LEU A 28 1.14 7.43 4.58
C LEU A 28 1.43 8.45 3.47
N LYS A 29 0.43 9.24 3.06
CA LYS A 29 0.56 10.28 2.03
C LYS A 29 1.66 11.29 2.37
N SER A 30 1.73 11.74 3.62
CA SER A 30 2.76 12.68 4.10
C SER A 30 4.19 12.15 3.93
N ILE A 31 4.39 10.83 3.89
CA ILE A 31 5.70 10.19 3.70
C ILE A 31 6.06 10.07 2.21
N ILE A 32 5.09 9.74 1.36
CA ILE A 32 5.34 9.37 -0.05
C ILE A 32 5.14 10.53 -1.03
N GLU A 33 4.17 11.43 -0.79
CA GLU A 33 3.87 12.55 -1.70
C GLU A 33 5.06 13.52 -1.87
N PRO A 34 5.84 13.86 -0.83
CA PRO A 34 7.04 14.69 -0.99
C PRO A 34 8.11 14.04 -1.86
N LYS A 35 8.25 12.70 -1.78
CA LYS A 35 9.22 11.94 -2.58
C LYS A 35 8.80 11.86 -4.05
N LEU A 36 7.50 11.73 -4.29
CA LEU A 36 6.92 11.64 -5.63
C LEU A 36 6.64 13.00 -6.26
N LYS A 37 6.72 14.09 -5.47
CA LYS A 37 6.42 15.47 -5.87
C LYS A 37 5.04 15.63 -6.52
N LYS A 38 4.06 14.85 -6.05
CA LYS A 38 2.66 14.87 -6.51
C LYS A 38 1.74 14.38 -5.40
N SER A 39 0.48 14.81 -5.46
CA SER A 39 -0.56 14.21 -4.61
C SER A 39 -1.04 12.88 -5.19
N ILE A 40 -1.53 12.00 -4.31
CA ILE A 40 -1.93 10.65 -4.65
C ILE A 40 -3.36 10.43 -4.20
N ASP A 41 -4.16 9.90 -5.12
CA ASP A 41 -5.47 9.37 -4.82
C ASP A 41 -5.45 7.85 -4.98
N PHE A 42 -5.67 7.12 -3.87
CA PHE A 42 -5.64 5.65 -3.88
C PHE A 42 -6.92 5.03 -4.45
N THR A 43 -7.95 5.82 -4.71
CA THR A 43 -9.17 5.35 -5.40
C THR A 43 -8.97 5.25 -6.90
N GLN A 44 -7.98 5.96 -7.44
CA GLN A 44 -7.59 5.92 -8.85
C GLN A 44 -6.40 4.98 -9.12
N PRO A 45 -6.25 4.50 -10.36
CA PRO A 45 -5.06 3.78 -10.78
C PRO A 45 -3.78 4.61 -10.53
N ILE A 46 -2.80 4.01 -9.87
CA ILE A 46 -1.52 4.66 -9.56
C ILE A 46 -0.40 4.13 -10.44
N ASN A 47 0.70 4.86 -10.57
CA ASN A 47 1.86 4.36 -11.32
C ASN A 47 2.71 3.40 -10.47
N ILE A 48 3.51 2.56 -11.13
CA ILE A 48 4.40 1.61 -10.45
C ILE A 48 5.36 2.28 -9.47
N GLY A 49 5.85 3.49 -9.76
CA GLY A 49 6.71 4.23 -8.84
C GLY A 49 6.04 4.58 -7.52
N THR A 50 4.72 4.83 -7.54
CA THR A 50 3.93 5.07 -6.33
C THR A 50 3.84 3.79 -5.50
N LEU A 51 3.60 2.65 -6.16
CA LEU A 51 3.56 1.35 -5.50
C LEU A 51 4.91 0.96 -4.87
N VAL A 52 6.02 1.26 -5.55
CA VAL A 52 7.37 1.06 -5.02
C VAL A 52 7.63 1.91 -3.78
N GLU A 53 7.19 3.17 -3.74
CA GLU A 53 7.34 4.01 -2.54
C GLU A 53 6.50 3.51 -1.36
N ILE A 54 5.31 2.98 -1.62
CA ILE A 54 4.50 2.31 -0.59
C ILE A 54 5.22 1.07 -0.08
N ASP A 55 5.76 0.25 -0.98
CA ASP A 55 6.39 -1.02 -0.60
C ASP A 55 7.70 -0.85 0.17
N LYS A 56 8.42 0.26 -0.04
CA LYS A 56 9.57 0.63 0.81
C LYS A 56 9.19 0.82 2.28
N ILE A 57 7.91 1.07 2.59
CA ILE A 57 7.42 1.27 3.96
C ILE A 57 6.98 -0.08 4.56
N PHE A 58 6.18 -0.86 3.82
CA PHE A 58 5.55 -2.06 4.36
C PHE A 58 6.28 -3.38 4.04
N ASN A 59 7.16 -3.36 3.05
CA ASN A 59 8.01 -4.48 2.62
C ASN A 59 7.24 -5.80 2.42
N ARG A 60 6.22 -5.77 1.55
CA ARG A 60 5.34 -6.92 1.27
C ARG A 60 5.50 -7.48 -0.14
N GLY A 61 6.12 -6.73 -1.04
CA GLY A 61 6.22 -7.03 -2.46
C GLY A 61 5.03 -6.46 -3.26
N LEU A 62 5.30 -6.00 -4.48
CA LEU A 62 4.31 -5.28 -5.32
C LEU A 62 3.05 -6.10 -5.62
N ASP A 63 3.20 -7.42 -5.81
CA ASP A 63 2.07 -8.36 -6.00
C ASP A 63 1.09 -8.37 -4.84
N PHE A 64 1.54 -8.06 -3.63
CA PHE A 64 0.64 -8.01 -2.48
C PHE A 64 -0.49 -7.01 -2.73
N TYR A 65 -0.18 -5.84 -3.26
CA TYR A 65 -1.13 -4.73 -3.42
C TYR A 65 -2.07 -4.90 -4.62
N THR A 66 -1.71 -5.72 -5.61
CA THR A 66 -2.51 -5.96 -6.82
C THR A 66 -3.33 -7.24 -6.74
N ASN A 67 -3.07 -8.08 -5.73
CA ASN A 67 -3.77 -9.34 -5.56
C ASN A 67 -5.25 -9.11 -5.21
N PRO A 68 -6.20 -9.63 -6.02
CA PRO A 68 -7.63 -9.45 -5.79
C PRO A 68 -8.17 -10.33 -4.66
N ASN A 69 -7.42 -11.36 -4.23
CA ASN A 69 -7.88 -12.29 -3.23
C ASN A 69 -8.03 -11.58 -1.86
N PRO A 70 -9.12 -11.86 -1.13
CA PRO A 70 -9.35 -11.28 0.18
C PRO A 70 -8.24 -11.66 1.16
N ILE A 71 -7.99 -10.77 2.13
CA ILE A 71 -7.00 -11.05 3.17
C ILE A 71 -7.63 -11.96 4.21
N ASN A 72 -6.98 -13.09 4.46
CA ASN A 72 -7.31 -13.91 5.61
C ASN A 72 -6.77 -13.25 6.90
N LYS A 73 -7.60 -12.42 7.53
CA LYS A 73 -7.27 -11.71 8.77
C LYS A 73 -7.11 -12.64 9.99
N ALA A 74 -7.53 -13.90 9.90
CA ALA A 74 -7.49 -14.84 11.03
C ALA A 74 -6.05 -15.23 11.42
N ASN A 75 -5.11 -15.23 10.48
CA ASN A 75 -3.71 -15.62 10.73
C ASN A 75 -2.82 -14.47 11.23
N SER A 76 -3.32 -13.23 11.20
CA SER A 76 -2.54 -12.03 11.54
C SER A 76 -2.39 -11.80 13.05
N SER A 77 -3.31 -12.36 13.84
CA SER A 77 -3.35 -12.18 15.30
C SER A 77 -2.28 -12.98 16.05
N LEU A 78 -1.65 -13.97 15.40
CA LEU A 78 -0.68 -14.87 16.05
C LEU A 78 0.76 -14.31 16.11
N LEU A 79 1.08 -13.25 15.37
CA LEU A 79 2.45 -12.70 15.31
C LEU A 79 2.69 -11.47 16.19
N PHE A 80 1.64 -10.85 16.73
CA PHE A 80 1.76 -9.60 17.51
C PHE A 80 1.45 -9.75 19.01
N GLY A 81 1.12 -10.96 19.48
CA GLY A 81 0.77 -11.23 20.89
C GLY A 81 1.92 -11.69 21.80
N LEU A 82 3.20 -11.54 21.40
CA LEU A 82 4.36 -12.07 22.15
C LEU A 82 5.47 -11.04 22.42
N TYR A 83 5.13 -9.76 22.60
CA TYR A 83 6.04 -8.76 23.19
C TYR A 83 5.40 -8.02 24.34
#